data_AF-A0A4U9W665-F1
#
_entry.id   AF-A0A4U9W665-F1
#
_cell.length_a   1.000
_cell.length_b   1.000
_cell.length_c   1.000
_cell.angle_alpha   90.00
_cell.angle_beta   90.00
_cell.angle_gamma   90.00
#
_symmetry.space_group_name_H-M   'P 1'
#
loop_
_entity.id
_entity.type
_entity.pdbx_description
1 polymer ?
#
loop_
_entity_poly.entity_id
_entity_poly.type
_entity_poly.pdbx_seq_one_letter_code
_entity_poly.pdbx_strand_id
1 'polypeptide(L)'
;MEANVKAAIEAGILNYGQVDGIGNAEEFLTKLLQVFDTEAPYLDKLALLDETFDDYPLFDELREVYVDLLLMNFFSSDVLKLEDDYLDSEEWEAIEDETIDRGTELLNIFLYLGECKDDEIEPELDDFLKEFLLVDEDEFQDEHEIYEDIIANQIVVDSPYSEIAKVAQGINPRSEIYELFYPVMSFFSELNPNESQFDEYVAASDNKAFDLALYKIISTYYNK
;
A
#
# COMPACT_ATOMS: atom_id res chain seq x y z
N MET A 1 -2.49 -9.28 -15.03
CA MET A 1 -1.98 -8.84 -13.72
C MET A 1 -0.51 -9.20 -13.62
N GLU A 2 0.32 -8.25 -13.16
CA GLU A 2 1.75 -8.46 -12.90
C GLU A 2 2.01 -9.40 -11.71
N ALA A 3 3.19 -10.01 -11.69
CA ALA A 3 3.54 -11.02 -10.68
C ALA A 3 3.65 -10.45 -9.26
N ASN A 4 4.14 -9.21 -9.13
CA ASN A 4 4.27 -8.50 -7.86
C ASN A 4 2.90 -8.15 -7.25
N VAL A 5 1.99 -7.58 -8.03
CA VAL A 5 0.62 -7.25 -7.62
C VAL A 5 -0.08 -8.51 -7.13
N LYS A 6 -0.03 -9.59 -7.93
CA LYS A 6 -0.64 -10.86 -7.54
C LYS A 6 -0.08 -11.38 -6.20
N ALA A 7 1.23 -11.38 -6.05
CA ALA A 7 1.88 -11.88 -4.86
C ALA A 7 1.55 -11.02 -3.62
N ALA A 8 1.43 -9.70 -3.79
CA ALA A 8 1.02 -8.78 -2.73
C ALA A 8 -0.42 -9.05 -2.26
N ILE A 9 -1.37 -9.23 -3.19
CA ILE A 9 -2.77 -9.60 -2.90
C ILE A 9 -2.83 -10.92 -2.10
N GLU A 10 -2.10 -11.95 -2.56
CA GLU A 10 -2.03 -13.25 -1.89
C GLU A 10 -1.44 -13.12 -0.48
N ALA A 11 -0.36 -12.36 -0.34
CA ALA A 11 0.31 -12.15 0.93
C ALA A 11 -0.60 -11.41 1.94
N GLY A 12 -1.28 -10.34 1.52
CA GLY A 12 -2.19 -9.58 2.37
C GLY A 12 -3.32 -10.44 2.94
N ILE A 13 -4.14 -11.05 2.07
CA ILE A 13 -5.33 -11.80 2.50
C ILE A 13 -4.96 -13.02 3.35
N LEU A 14 -3.94 -13.78 2.94
CA LEU A 14 -3.61 -15.02 3.66
C LEU A 14 -3.01 -14.73 5.03
N ASN A 15 -2.11 -13.73 5.16
CA ASN A 15 -1.55 -13.38 6.46
C ASN A 15 -2.60 -12.76 7.38
N TYR A 16 -3.42 -11.84 6.85
CA TYR A 16 -4.52 -11.25 7.60
C TYR A 16 -5.47 -12.33 8.15
N GLY A 17 -5.97 -13.19 7.26
CA GLY A 17 -6.89 -14.26 7.64
C GLY A 17 -6.27 -15.29 8.58
N GLN A 18 -4.96 -15.54 8.48
CA GLN A 18 -4.25 -16.41 9.40
C GLN A 18 -4.16 -15.82 10.81
N VAL A 19 -3.80 -14.54 10.94
CA VAL A 19 -3.63 -13.86 12.24
C VAL A 19 -4.98 -13.80 12.98
N ASP A 20 -6.06 -13.48 12.28
CA ASP A 20 -7.40 -13.34 12.86
C ASP A 20 -8.23 -14.64 12.85
N GLY A 21 -7.67 -15.73 12.33
CA GLY A 21 -8.34 -17.03 12.31
C GLY A 21 -9.58 -17.09 11.41
N ILE A 22 -9.58 -16.32 10.31
CA ILE A 22 -10.67 -16.21 9.35
C ILE A 22 -10.61 -17.38 8.36
N GLY A 23 -11.49 -18.38 8.55
CA GLY A 23 -11.43 -19.65 7.82
C GLY A 23 -11.80 -19.61 6.32
N ASN A 24 -12.32 -18.49 5.81
CA ASN A 24 -12.70 -18.31 4.40
C ASN A 24 -11.74 -17.40 3.61
N ALA A 25 -10.53 -17.14 4.13
CA ALA A 25 -9.52 -16.31 3.46
C ALA A 25 -9.15 -16.80 2.05
N GLU A 26 -8.97 -18.11 1.85
CA GLU A 26 -8.64 -18.67 0.53
C GLU A 26 -9.78 -18.50 -0.50
N GLU A 27 -11.03 -18.62 -0.03
CA GLU A 27 -12.21 -18.41 -0.86
C GLU A 27 -12.31 -16.94 -1.28
N PHE A 28 -12.12 -16.02 -0.32
CA PHE A 28 -12.09 -14.58 -0.57
C PHE A 28 -10.99 -14.20 -1.55
N LEU A 29 -9.76 -14.67 -1.32
CA LEU A 29 -8.61 -14.46 -2.21
C LEU A 29 -8.93 -14.92 -3.64
N THR A 30 -9.57 -16.07 -3.79
CA THR A 30 -9.94 -16.59 -5.12
C THR A 30 -10.89 -15.64 -5.86
N LYS A 31 -11.86 -15.04 -5.16
CA LYS A 31 -12.77 -14.04 -5.74
C LYS A 31 -12.04 -12.74 -6.08
N LEU A 32 -11.17 -12.24 -5.18
CA LEU A 32 -10.38 -11.03 -5.43
C LEU A 32 -9.49 -11.17 -6.66
N LEU A 33 -8.78 -12.30 -6.80
CA LEU A 33 -7.94 -12.54 -7.98
C LEU A 33 -8.77 -12.52 -9.29
N GLN A 34 -10.01 -13.01 -9.27
CA GLN A 34 -10.92 -12.94 -10.43
C GLN A 34 -11.29 -11.49 -10.79
N VAL A 35 -11.52 -10.62 -9.79
CA VAL A 35 -11.78 -9.19 -10.03
C VAL A 35 -10.59 -8.55 -10.74
N PHE A 36 -9.37 -8.77 -10.24
CA PHE A 36 -8.15 -8.20 -10.79
C PHE A 36 -7.87 -8.68 -12.23
N ASP A 37 -8.12 -9.96 -12.51
CA ASP A 37 -7.92 -10.57 -13.84
C ASP A 37 -9.05 -10.30 -14.84
N THR A 38 -10.15 -9.68 -14.43
CA THR A 38 -11.28 -9.38 -15.33
C THR A 38 -10.84 -8.41 -16.44
N GLU A 39 -11.28 -8.62 -17.69
CA GLU A 39 -11.10 -7.64 -18.77
C GLU A 39 -12.30 -6.66 -18.77
N ALA A 40 -12.24 -5.67 -17.89
CA ALA A 40 -13.26 -4.62 -17.76
C ALA A 40 -12.61 -3.24 -17.53
N PRO A 41 -13.31 -2.13 -17.85
CA PRO A 41 -12.91 -0.78 -17.45
C PRO A 41 -12.61 -0.69 -15.95
N TYR A 42 -11.76 0.25 -15.55
CA TYR A 42 -11.31 0.39 -14.16
C TYR A 42 -12.48 0.55 -13.18
N LEU A 43 -13.41 1.47 -13.45
CA LEU A 43 -14.56 1.72 -12.57
C LEU A 43 -15.47 0.49 -12.43
N ASP A 44 -15.61 -0.34 -13.47
CA ASP A 44 -16.35 -1.59 -13.38
C ASP A 44 -15.62 -2.60 -12.48
N LYS A 45 -14.27 -2.65 -12.52
CA LYS A 45 -13.48 -3.47 -11.59
C LYS A 45 -13.57 -2.96 -10.16
N LEU A 46 -13.56 -1.65 -9.95
CA LEU A 46 -13.69 -1.04 -8.64
C LEU A 46 -15.04 -1.40 -8.01
N ALA A 47 -16.13 -1.34 -8.78
CA ALA A 47 -17.44 -1.78 -8.31
C ALA A 47 -17.46 -3.29 -7.96
N LEU A 48 -16.83 -4.14 -8.77
CA LEU A 48 -16.70 -5.58 -8.46
C LEU A 48 -15.83 -5.84 -7.23
N LEU A 49 -14.78 -5.04 -7.02
CA LEU A 49 -13.96 -5.08 -5.81
C LEU A 49 -14.83 -4.76 -4.60
N ASP A 50 -15.61 -3.69 -4.67
CA ASP A 50 -16.49 -3.26 -3.59
C ASP A 50 -17.53 -4.32 -3.23
N GLU A 51 -18.21 -4.89 -4.24
CA GLU A 51 -19.15 -6.01 -4.05
C GLU A 51 -18.46 -7.23 -3.43
N THR A 52 -17.21 -7.49 -3.81
CA THR A 52 -16.44 -8.63 -3.28
C THR A 52 -16.07 -8.43 -1.82
N PHE A 53 -15.71 -7.21 -1.38
CA PHE A 53 -15.47 -6.94 0.05
C PHE A 53 -16.76 -6.92 0.88
N ASP A 54 -17.88 -6.47 0.31
CA ASP A 54 -19.20 -6.48 0.98
C ASP A 54 -19.65 -7.89 1.39
N ASP A 55 -19.29 -8.91 0.60
CA ASP A 55 -19.53 -10.33 0.89
C ASP A 55 -18.63 -10.87 2.03
N TYR A 56 -17.52 -10.18 2.35
CA TYR A 56 -16.50 -10.62 3.31
C TYR A 56 -16.11 -9.50 4.29
N PRO A 57 -17.05 -9.01 5.12
CA PRO A 57 -16.86 -7.82 5.97
C PRO A 57 -15.75 -7.95 7.03
N LEU A 58 -15.22 -9.16 7.27
CA LEU A 58 -14.07 -9.34 8.16
C LEU A 58 -12.75 -8.86 7.53
N PHE A 59 -12.71 -8.59 6.23
CA PHE A 59 -11.54 -8.04 5.55
C PHE A 59 -11.71 -6.56 5.18
N ASP A 60 -12.82 -5.93 5.58
CA ASP A 60 -13.21 -4.58 5.12
C ASP A 60 -12.14 -3.51 5.40
N GLU A 61 -11.39 -3.64 6.49
CA GLU A 61 -10.29 -2.71 6.80
C GLU A 61 -9.16 -2.73 5.76
N LEU A 62 -9.00 -3.80 4.98
CA LEU A 62 -8.03 -3.87 3.89
C LEU A 62 -8.56 -3.26 2.58
N ARG A 63 -9.83 -2.86 2.49
CA ARG A 63 -10.48 -2.50 1.23
C ARG A 63 -9.72 -1.42 0.46
N GLU A 64 -9.37 -0.33 1.13
CA GLU A 64 -8.70 0.83 0.51
C GLU A 64 -7.30 0.46 -0.01
N VAL A 65 -6.55 -0.37 0.74
CA VAL A 65 -5.25 -0.90 0.29
C VAL A 65 -5.38 -1.73 -1.00
N TYR A 66 -6.50 -2.43 -1.16
CA TYR A 66 -6.76 -3.20 -2.38
C TYR A 66 -7.28 -2.33 -3.52
N VAL A 67 -7.80 -1.13 -3.24
CA VAL A 67 -8.05 -0.10 -4.27
C VAL A 67 -6.70 0.38 -4.83
N ASP A 68 -5.71 0.66 -3.98
CA ASP A 68 -4.36 1.05 -4.42
C ASP A 68 -3.74 -0.03 -5.31
N LEU A 69 -3.79 -1.30 -4.88
CA LEU A 69 -3.29 -2.42 -5.67
C LEU A 69 -4.05 -2.59 -6.99
N LEU A 70 -5.37 -2.32 -7.02
CA LEU A 70 -6.16 -2.37 -8.24
C LEU A 70 -5.75 -1.28 -9.22
N LEU A 71 -5.42 -0.09 -8.71
CA LEU A 71 -4.89 1.01 -9.52
C LEU A 71 -3.48 0.68 -10.05
N MET A 72 -2.60 0.08 -9.23
CA MET A 72 -1.30 -0.42 -9.69
C MET A 72 -1.44 -1.53 -10.77
N ASN A 73 -2.42 -2.43 -10.64
CA ASN A 73 -2.74 -3.40 -11.68
C ASN A 73 -3.24 -2.72 -12.97
N PHE A 74 -3.96 -1.60 -12.85
CA PHE A 74 -4.46 -0.84 -13.97
C PHE A 74 -3.32 -0.16 -14.75
N PHE A 75 -2.40 0.51 -14.07
CA PHE A 75 -1.23 1.13 -14.69
C PHE A 75 -0.30 0.09 -15.31
N SER A 76 0.00 -0.99 -14.60
CA SER A 76 0.89 -2.04 -15.13
C SER A 76 0.32 -2.81 -16.34
N SER A 77 -1.01 -2.80 -16.54
CA SER A 77 -1.62 -3.44 -17.71
C SER A 77 -1.33 -2.73 -19.03
N ASP A 78 -0.96 -1.45 -19.00
CA ASP A 78 -0.58 -0.66 -20.17
C ASP A 78 0.29 0.53 -19.76
N VAL A 79 1.58 0.46 -20.08
CA VAL A 79 2.57 1.50 -19.75
C VAL A 79 2.18 2.89 -20.27
N LEU A 80 1.38 2.94 -21.34
CA LEU A 80 0.88 4.21 -21.92
C LEU A 80 -0.05 4.96 -20.96
N LYS A 81 -0.60 4.30 -19.95
CA LYS A 81 -1.49 4.93 -18.95
C LYS A 81 -0.77 5.82 -17.95
N LEU A 82 0.56 5.73 -17.89
CA LEU A 82 1.40 6.63 -17.10
C LEU A 82 2.02 7.75 -17.96
N GLU A 83 1.72 7.79 -19.27
CA GLU A 83 2.17 8.88 -20.13
C GLU A 83 1.23 10.09 -20.01
N ASP A 84 1.80 11.31 -20.06
CA ASP A 84 1.08 12.58 -19.93
C ASP A 84 -0.20 12.66 -20.79
N ASP A 85 -0.14 12.12 -22.02
CA ASP A 85 -1.28 12.11 -22.96
C ASP A 85 -2.50 11.34 -22.43
N TYR A 86 -2.29 10.29 -21.61
CA TYR A 86 -3.39 9.54 -20.98
C TYR A 86 -3.88 10.22 -19.71
N LEU A 87 -2.97 10.78 -18.91
CA LEU A 87 -3.32 11.52 -17.69
C LEU A 87 -4.11 12.80 -18.01
N ASP A 88 -3.95 13.37 -19.20
CA ASP A 88 -4.75 14.49 -19.71
C ASP A 88 -6.12 14.06 -20.32
N SER A 89 -6.48 12.78 -20.26
CA SER A 89 -7.69 12.26 -20.92
C SER A 89 -8.95 12.36 -20.07
N GLU A 90 -10.12 12.51 -20.73
CA GLU A 90 -11.44 12.46 -20.06
C GLU A 90 -11.68 11.12 -19.33
N GLU A 91 -11.02 10.04 -19.75
CA GLU A 91 -11.12 8.74 -19.07
C GLU A 91 -10.40 8.77 -17.72
N TRP A 92 -9.19 9.36 -17.68
CA TRP A 92 -8.44 9.50 -16.43
C TRP A 92 -9.13 10.49 -15.48
N GLU A 93 -9.57 11.65 -15.97
CA GLU A 93 -10.33 12.64 -15.17
C GLU A 93 -11.56 11.99 -14.49
N ALA A 94 -12.28 11.11 -15.22
CA ALA A 94 -13.41 10.39 -14.64
C ALA A 94 -13.01 9.30 -13.61
N ILE A 95 -11.84 8.68 -13.78
CA ILE A 95 -11.31 7.72 -12.78
C ILE A 95 -10.92 8.50 -11.52
N GLU A 96 -10.12 9.54 -11.67
CA GLU A 96 -9.63 10.41 -10.59
C GLU A 96 -10.80 11.00 -9.78
N ASP A 97 -11.79 11.61 -10.44
CA ASP A 97 -12.97 12.17 -9.76
C ASP A 97 -13.74 11.15 -8.91
N GLU A 98 -13.86 9.90 -9.39
CA GLU A 98 -14.56 8.83 -8.67
C GLU A 98 -13.70 8.13 -7.61
N THR A 99 -12.37 8.32 -7.66
CA THR A 99 -11.42 7.72 -6.70
C THR A 99 -10.66 8.70 -5.83
N ILE A 100 -10.93 10.01 -5.91
CA ILE A 100 -10.17 11.04 -5.18
C ILE A 100 -10.10 10.80 -3.67
N ASP A 101 -11.18 10.30 -3.07
CA ASP A 101 -11.26 9.96 -1.65
C ASP A 101 -11.18 8.43 -1.42
N ARG A 102 -10.57 7.68 -2.35
CA ARG A 102 -10.46 6.21 -2.31
C ARG A 102 -9.00 5.81 -2.35
N GLY A 103 -8.63 4.85 -1.49
CA GLY A 103 -7.27 4.32 -1.44
C GLY A 103 -6.52 4.84 -0.22
N THR A 104 -5.20 4.65 -0.22
CA THR A 104 -4.32 5.05 0.87
C THR A 104 -2.99 5.58 0.34
N GLU A 105 -2.17 6.16 1.23
CA GLU A 105 -0.81 6.59 0.90
C GLU A 105 0.15 5.46 0.51
N LEU A 106 -0.29 4.18 0.52
CA LEU A 106 0.46 3.08 -0.08
C LEU A 106 0.55 3.18 -1.60
N LEU A 107 -0.37 3.87 -2.28
CA LEU A 107 -0.26 4.12 -3.71
C LEU A 107 1.07 4.80 -4.06
N ASN A 108 1.40 5.88 -3.35
CA ASN A 108 2.66 6.61 -3.49
C ASN A 108 3.88 5.72 -3.21
N ILE A 109 3.80 4.86 -2.20
CA ILE A 109 4.85 3.87 -1.92
C ILE A 109 5.01 2.90 -3.10
N PHE A 110 3.92 2.37 -3.67
CA PHE A 110 4.01 1.42 -4.78
C PHE A 110 4.54 2.04 -6.08
N LEU A 111 4.19 3.30 -6.35
CA LEU A 111 4.75 4.08 -7.46
C LEU A 111 6.26 4.25 -7.29
N TYR A 112 6.71 4.73 -6.11
CA TYR A 112 8.12 4.86 -5.79
C TYR A 112 8.90 3.54 -5.90
N LEU A 113 8.33 2.44 -5.40
CA LEU A 113 8.95 1.12 -5.51
C LEU A 113 9.02 0.63 -6.97
N GLY A 114 8.08 1.04 -7.82
CA GLY A 114 8.11 0.82 -9.25
C GLY A 114 9.30 1.54 -9.90
N GLU A 115 9.44 2.84 -9.64
CA GLU A 115 10.56 3.65 -10.15
C GLU A 115 11.92 3.10 -9.69
N CYS A 116 12.03 2.77 -8.39
CA CYS A 116 13.25 2.16 -7.85
C CYS A 116 13.64 0.88 -8.60
N LYS A 117 12.65 0.07 -8.97
CA LYS A 117 12.86 -1.19 -9.68
C LYS A 117 13.30 -0.96 -11.13
N ASP A 118 12.69 0.02 -11.80
CA ASP A 118 13.02 0.39 -13.17
C ASP A 118 14.44 0.99 -13.27
N ASP A 119 14.85 1.76 -12.26
CA ASP A 119 16.18 2.38 -12.15
C ASP A 119 17.25 1.48 -11.50
N GLU A 120 16.88 0.27 -11.07
CA GLU A 120 17.74 -0.70 -10.39
C GLU A 120 18.40 -0.13 -9.11
N ILE A 121 17.66 0.67 -8.34
CA ILE A 121 18.10 1.26 -7.05
C ILE A 121 17.39 0.63 -5.85
N GLU A 122 18.03 0.70 -4.68
CA GLU A 122 17.45 0.24 -3.43
C GLU A 122 16.60 1.36 -2.81
N PRO A 123 15.34 1.10 -2.43
CA PRO A 123 14.46 2.08 -1.80
C PRO A 123 15.05 2.63 -0.49
N GLU A 124 15.04 3.96 -0.34
CA GLU A 124 15.46 4.64 0.88
C GLU A 124 14.39 5.64 1.33
N LEU A 125 14.11 5.71 2.64
CA LEU A 125 13.11 6.65 3.16
C LEU A 125 13.45 8.11 2.83
N ASP A 126 14.73 8.46 2.87
CA ASP A 126 15.18 9.84 2.58
C ASP A 126 14.90 10.23 1.12
N ASP A 127 15.12 9.28 0.21
CA ASP A 127 14.90 9.42 -1.24
C ASP A 127 13.40 9.47 -1.55
N PHE A 128 12.60 8.55 -0.98
CA PHE A 128 11.14 8.58 -1.08
C PHE A 128 10.56 9.95 -0.66
N LEU A 129 11.04 10.51 0.45
CA LEU A 129 10.53 11.78 0.94
C LEU A 129 11.01 12.97 0.11
N LYS A 130 12.30 13.03 -0.26
CA LYS A 130 12.89 14.26 -0.84
C LYS A 130 12.90 14.28 -2.36
N GLU A 131 13.13 13.14 -2.98
CA GLU A 131 13.37 13.02 -4.43
C GLU A 131 12.14 12.45 -5.15
N PHE A 132 11.23 11.78 -4.44
CA PHE A 132 9.96 11.31 -5.01
C PHE A 132 8.77 12.20 -4.62
N LEU A 133 8.53 12.44 -3.32
CA LEU A 133 7.36 13.21 -2.87
C LEU A 133 7.54 14.73 -2.92
N LEU A 134 8.70 15.25 -2.50
CA LEU A 134 8.88 16.69 -2.20
C LEU A 134 9.78 17.41 -3.22
N VAL A 135 9.67 17.06 -4.50
CA VAL A 135 10.59 17.50 -5.56
C VAL A 135 10.52 19.02 -5.83
N ASP A 136 9.34 19.63 -5.77
CA ASP A 136 9.14 21.08 -5.94
C ASP A 136 8.28 21.70 -4.80
N GLU A 137 8.94 22.46 -3.91
CA GLU A 137 8.36 23.01 -2.65
C GLU A 137 7.07 23.84 -2.80
N ASP A 138 6.78 24.37 -4.00
CA ASP A 138 5.61 25.23 -4.25
C ASP A 138 4.38 24.43 -4.76
N GLU A 139 4.55 23.21 -5.27
CA GLU A 139 3.47 22.39 -5.85
C GLU A 139 2.99 21.27 -4.91
N PHE A 140 3.81 20.86 -3.92
CA PHE A 140 3.56 19.67 -3.09
C PHE A 140 3.36 19.98 -1.59
N GLN A 141 2.59 21.02 -1.27
CA GLN A 141 2.31 21.39 0.14
C GLN A 141 1.42 20.37 0.85
N ASP A 142 0.52 19.73 0.11
CA ASP A 142 -0.42 18.76 0.66
C ASP A 142 0.32 17.47 1.05
N GLU A 143 1.28 17.02 0.24
CA GLU A 143 2.17 15.88 0.52
C GLU A 143 3.03 16.16 1.75
N HIS A 144 3.54 17.38 1.91
CA HIS A 144 4.27 17.74 3.12
C HIS A 144 3.36 17.67 4.36
N GLU A 145 2.08 18.05 4.27
CA GLU A 145 1.12 17.94 5.39
C GLU A 145 0.81 16.46 5.71
N ILE A 146 0.50 15.65 4.68
CA ILE A 146 0.19 14.22 4.81
C ILE A 146 1.35 13.46 5.46
N TYR A 147 2.58 13.71 5.01
CA TYR A 147 3.78 13.00 5.46
C TYR A 147 4.51 13.70 6.61
N GLU A 148 3.99 14.78 7.21
CA GLU A 148 4.65 15.55 8.29
C GLU A 148 5.11 14.63 9.43
N ASP A 149 4.25 13.69 9.82
CA ASP A 149 4.50 12.74 10.90
C ASP A 149 5.66 11.77 10.56
N ILE A 150 5.77 11.32 9.32
CA ILE A 150 6.91 10.50 8.86
C ILE A 150 8.18 11.36 8.82
N ILE A 151 8.09 12.58 8.27
CA ILE A 151 9.20 13.54 8.17
C ILE A 151 9.76 13.89 9.56
N ALA A 152 8.89 14.18 10.53
CA ALA A 152 9.27 14.54 11.88
C ALA A 152 9.95 13.39 12.65
N ASN A 153 9.71 12.14 12.23
CA ASN A 153 10.16 10.94 12.91
C ASN A 153 11.15 10.09 12.08
N GLN A 154 11.68 10.57 10.96
CA GLN A 154 12.60 9.79 10.09
C GLN A 154 13.73 9.09 10.84
N ILE A 155 14.27 9.73 11.89
CA ILE A 155 15.36 9.18 12.70
C ILE A 155 15.03 7.85 13.38
N VAL A 156 13.75 7.49 13.52
CA VAL A 156 13.35 6.23 14.16
C VAL A 156 13.30 5.06 13.18
N VAL A 157 13.49 5.28 11.87
CA VAL A 157 13.49 4.20 10.86
C VAL A 157 14.53 3.12 11.18
N ASP A 158 15.70 3.49 11.71
CA ASP A 158 16.76 2.54 12.10
C ASP A 158 16.57 1.94 13.51
N SER A 159 15.45 2.24 14.17
CA SER A 159 15.17 1.76 15.53
C SER A 159 14.50 0.38 15.51
N PRO A 160 14.57 -0.39 16.62
CA PRO A 160 13.82 -1.64 16.74
C PRO A 160 12.32 -1.42 16.56
N TYR A 161 11.61 -2.43 16.03
CA TYR A 161 10.15 -2.36 15.78
C TYR A 161 9.33 -1.91 17.00
N SER A 162 9.76 -2.22 18.21
CA SER A 162 9.07 -1.78 19.45
C SER A 162 9.17 -0.27 19.70
N GLU A 163 10.24 0.40 19.29
CA GLU A 163 10.34 1.85 19.38
C GLU A 163 9.58 2.53 18.24
N ILE A 164 9.59 1.96 17.02
CA ILE A 164 8.76 2.47 15.90
C ILE A 164 7.28 2.38 16.28
N ALA A 165 6.81 1.23 16.80
CA ALA A 165 5.43 1.05 17.25
C ALA A 165 5.02 2.04 18.35
N LYS A 166 5.94 2.35 19.27
CA LYS A 166 5.70 3.32 20.34
C LYS A 166 5.59 4.75 19.82
N VAL A 167 6.32 5.12 18.78
CA VAL A 167 6.14 6.41 18.09
C VAL A 167 4.82 6.44 17.35
N ALA A 168 4.44 5.33 16.69
CA ALA A 168 3.15 5.19 16.00
C ALA A 168 1.95 5.50 16.91
N GLN A 169 2.00 5.09 18.18
CA GLN A 169 0.96 5.42 19.18
C GLN A 169 0.78 6.93 19.46
N GLY A 170 1.78 7.75 19.12
CA GLY A 170 1.75 9.20 19.28
C GLY A 170 1.25 9.95 18.05
N ILE A 171 1.09 9.28 16.92
CA ILE A 171 0.62 9.87 15.66
C ILE A 171 -0.84 10.28 15.79
N ASN A 172 -1.20 11.39 15.17
CA ASN A 172 -2.56 11.91 15.21
C ASN A 172 -3.52 10.91 14.51
N PRO A 173 -4.59 10.42 15.17
CA PRO A 173 -5.54 9.49 14.55
C PRO A 173 -6.36 10.06 13.38
N ARG A 174 -6.17 11.35 13.06
CA ARG A 174 -6.75 12.00 11.87
C ARG A 174 -5.74 12.21 10.75
N SER A 175 -4.47 11.83 10.98
CA SER A 175 -3.42 11.85 9.98
C SER A 175 -3.66 10.71 9.00
N GLU A 176 -3.51 10.97 7.71
CA GLU A 176 -3.72 9.96 6.65
C GLU A 176 -2.70 8.84 6.75
N ILE A 177 -1.51 9.12 7.28
CA ILE A 177 -0.48 8.12 7.54
C ILE A 177 -0.69 7.36 8.86
N TYR A 178 -1.71 7.66 9.68
CA TYR A 178 -1.83 7.11 11.04
C TYR A 178 -1.73 5.57 11.10
N GLU A 179 -2.50 4.88 10.27
CA GLU A 179 -2.50 3.41 10.21
C GLU A 179 -1.33 2.85 9.39
N LEU A 180 -0.70 3.70 8.56
CA LEU A 180 0.39 3.33 7.67
C LEU A 180 1.78 3.57 8.27
N PHE A 181 1.90 4.44 9.28
CA PHE A 181 3.18 4.88 9.83
C PHE A 181 4.02 3.70 10.27
N TYR A 182 3.44 2.78 11.05
CA TYR A 182 4.19 1.65 11.58
C TYR A 182 4.61 0.65 10.49
N PRO A 183 3.72 0.20 9.58
CA PRO A 183 4.11 -0.62 8.43
C PRO A 183 5.14 0.02 7.51
N VAL A 184 4.95 1.28 7.12
CA VAL A 184 5.84 1.99 6.17
C VAL A 184 7.21 2.22 6.78
N MET A 185 7.29 2.73 8.01
CA MET A 185 8.58 2.93 8.69
C MET A 185 9.30 1.59 8.91
N SER A 186 8.56 0.52 9.22
CA SER A 186 9.16 -0.81 9.41
C SER A 186 9.66 -1.44 8.11
N PHE A 187 8.98 -1.17 6.99
CA PHE A 187 9.44 -1.57 5.67
C PHE A 187 10.74 -0.87 5.29
N PHE A 188 10.83 0.45 5.44
CA PHE A 188 12.08 1.17 5.17
C PHE A 188 13.21 0.83 6.15
N SER A 189 12.89 0.32 7.35
CA SER A 189 13.87 -0.21 8.30
C SER A 189 14.49 -1.53 7.82
N GLU A 190 13.70 -2.38 7.17
CA GLU A 190 14.11 -3.69 6.68
C GLU A 190 13.28 -4.06 5.45
N LEU A 191 13.88 -3.94 4.26
CA LEU A 191 13.20 -4.20 2.99
C LEU A 191 12.94 -5.70 2.74
N ASN A 192 13.73 -6.57 3.39
CA ASN A 192 13.74 -8.02 3.18
C ASN A 192 13.63 -8.80 4.50
N PRO A 193 12.55 -8.60 5.27
CA PRO A 193 12.38 -9.21 6.57
C PRO A 193 12.30 -10.74 6.50
N ASN A 194 13.01 -11.42 7.39
CA ASN A 194 12.87 -12.85 7.60
C ASN A 194 11.73 -13.18 8.59
N GLU A 195 11.40 -14.46 8.77
CA GLU A 195 10.32 -14.91 9.67
C GLU A 195 10.49 -14.41 11.12
N SER A 196 11.72 -14.39 11.65
CA SER A 196 11.98 -13.90 13.01
C SER A 196 11.74 -12.39 13.13
N GLN A 197 12.06 -11.62 12.08
CA GLN A 197 11.80 -10.18 12.05
C GLN A 197 10.30 -9.91 11.96
N PHE A 198 9.54 -10.70 11.19
CA PHE A 198 8.07 -10.63 11.21
C PHE A 198 7.49 -10.97 12.58
N ASP A 199 8.01 -11.98 13.27
CA ASP A 199 7.57 -12.31 14.64
C ASP A 199 7.82 -11.15 15.63
N GLU A 200 8.98 -10.49 15.52
CA GLU A 200 9.33 -9.32 16.33
C GLU A 200 8.42 -8.12 16.03
N TYR A 201 8.14 -7.86 14.75
CA TYR A 201 7.22 -6.83 14.28
C TYR A 201 5.79 -7.07 14.83
N VAL A 202 5.25 -8.27 14.64
CA VAL A 202 3.91 -8.65 15.14
C VAL A 202 3.82 -8.60 16.66
N ALA A 203 4.91 -8.88 17.37
CA ALA A 203 4.94 -8.79 18.82
C ALA A 203 4.84 -7.35 19.35
N ALA A 204 5.29 -6.37 18.56
CA ALA A 204 5.25 -4.94 18.89
C ALA A 204 3.97 -4.23 18.40
N SER A 205 3.29 -4.78 17.41
CA SER A 205 2.07 -4.24 16.81
C SER A 205 0.86 -4.21 17.76
N ASP A 206 0.10 -3.11 17.70
CA ASP A 206 -1.22 -2.96 18.34
C ASP A 206 -2.36 -3.52 17.47
N ASN A 207 -2.25 -3.48 16.13
CA ASN A 207 -3.19 -4.08 15.18
C ASN A 207 -2.51 -5.19 14.33
N LYS A 208 -2.33 -6.36 14.94
CA LYS A 208 -1.45 -7.41 14.41
C LYS A 208 -1.81 -7.91 13.02
N ALA A 209 -3.10 -8.09 12.74
CA ALA A 209 -3.54 -8.66 11.46
C ALA A 209 -3.33 -7.65 10.34
N PHE A 210 -3.80 -6.41 10.55
CA PHE A 210 -3.66 -5.33 9.60
C PHE A 210 -2.20 -4.95 9.36
N ASP A 211 -1.44 -4.67 10.43
CA ASP A 211 -0.04 -4.25 10.35
C ASP A 211 0.82 -5.30 9.63
N LEU A 212 0.61 -6.59 9.93
CA LEU A 212 1.35 -7.67 9.26
C LEU A 212 0.94 -7.77 7.79
N ALA A 213 -0.35 -7.64 7.49
CA ALA A 213 -0.84 -7.67 6.12
C ALA A 213 -0.20 -6.55 5.30
N LEU A 214 -0.15 -5.31 5.80
CA LEU A 214 0.44 -4.18 5.09
C LEU A 214 1.94 -4.38 4.86
N TYR A 215 2.71 -4.73 5.90
CA TYR A 215 4.14 -4.96 5.73
C TYR A 215 4.41 -6.12 4.75
N LYS A 216 3.62 -7.20 4.81
CA LYS A 216 3.71 -8.31 3.85
C LYS A 216 3.35 -7.89 2.43
N ILE A 217 2.32 -7.07 2.24
CA ILE A 217 1.91 -6.53 0.94
C ILE A 217 3.09 -5.73 0.36
N ILE A 218 3.62 -4.75 1.09
CA ILE A 218 4.69 -3.85 0.64
C ILE A 218 5.96 -4.66 0.33
N SER A 219 6.44 -5.47 1.28
CA SER A 219 7.66 -6.25 1.09
C SER A 219 7.52 -7.27 -0.03
N THR A 220 6.34 -7.87 -0.22
CA THR A 220 6.13 -8.86 -1.29
C THR A 220 6.01 -8.19 -2.65
N TYR A 221 5.35 -7.04 -2.72
CA TYR A 221 5.26 -6.23 -3.94
C TYR A 221 6.66 -5.83 -4.42
N TYR A 222 7.51 -5.32 -3.53
CA TYR A 222 8.87 -4.91 -3.87
C TYR A 222 9.76 -6.09 -4.30
N ASN A 223 9.75 -7.19 -3.54
CA ASN A 223 10.69 -8.30 -3.74
C ASN A 223 10.28 -9.30 -4.84
N LYS A 224 9.22 -9.02 -5.61
CA LYS A 224 8.75 -9.85 -6.72
C LYS A 224 8.93 -9.17 -8.06
#